data_AF-A0A9W9ZIB7-F1
#
_entry.id   AF-A0A9W9ZIB7-F1
#
_cell.length_a   1.000
_cell.length_b   1.000
_cell.length_c   1.000
_cell.angle_alpha   90.00
_cell.angle_beta   90.00
_cell.angle_gamma   90.00
#
_symmetry.space_group_name_H-M   'P 1'
#
loop_
_entity.id
_entity.type
_entity.pdbx_description
1 polymer ?
#
loop_
_entity_poly.entity_id
_entity_poly.type
_entity_poly.pdbx_seq_one_letter_code
_entity_poly.pdbx_strand_id
1 'polypeptide(L)'
;MPKRAIDPGASKVTGLSVGFSKGVRALCKDGKAVEAADRETGLKGLSEFLKKQSSNKPTLLVAHNGQSFDAPRLVANIEAGQVTDEFSNANIFFGDSLIASRKMFKRKQRLKLSDIYHDTFKQEFNAHDALEDCKALQAVLCKHGKPLQELVSQTATPFSHYPSTRKYQERLRSVKDTYTGHLTSTRVINRLGNLGVTFTLLRDIYNSCGRQAFISFLAGKCRGRVRVTDDIGELCKILKRVS
;
A
#
# COMPACT_ATOMS: atom_id res chain seq x y z
N MET A 1 2.61 21.24 0.47
CA MET A 1 1.20 21.55 0.76
C MET A 1 0.32 20.67 -0.13
N PRO A 2 -0.71 19.98 0.42
CA PRO A 2 -1.65 19.18 -0.38
C PRO A 2 -2.36 20.03 -1.42
N LYS A 3 -2.57 19.54 -2.65
CA LYS A 3 -3.27 20.28 -3.73
C LYS A 3 -4.81 20.27 -3.60
N ARG A 4 -5.36 19.34 -2.82
CA ARG A 4 -6.80 19.19 -2.58
C ARG A 4 -7.13 19.52 -1.12
N ALA A 5 -8.41 19.71 -0.83
CA ALA A 5 -8.89 19.79 0.54
C ALA A 5 -8.52 18.50 1.30
N ILE A 6 -8.28 18.64 2.60
CA ILE A 6 -8.07 17.50 3.50
C ILE A 6 -9.45 16.94 3.86
N ASP A 7 -9.59 15.62 3.82
CA ASP A 7 -10.82 14.93 4.19
C ASP A 7 -11.30 15.35 5.60
N PRO A 8 -12.61 15.52 5.84
CA PRO A 8 -13.11 15.95 7.15
C PRO A 8 -12.71 15.01 8.30
N GLY A 9 -12.66 13.70 8.06
CA GLY A 9 -12.20 12.73 9.05
C GLY A 9 -10.71 12.87 9.35
N ALA A 10 -9.89 13.07 8.31
CA ALA A 10 -8.46 13.34 8.48
C ALA A 10 -8.20 14.68 9.19
N SER A 11 -8.99 15.71 8.88
CA SER A 11 -8.92 17.02 9.52
C SER A 11 -9.28 16.93 11.00
N LYS A 12 -10.31 16.15 11.35
CA LYS A 12 -10.76 15.95 12.74
C LYS A 12 -9.67 15.34 13.62
N VAL A 13 -8.89 14.40 13.10
CA VAL A 13 -7.86 13.72 13.90
C VAL A 13 -6.51 14.45 13.89
N THR A 14 -6.16 15.09 12.78
CA THR A 14 -4.86 15.78 12.64
C THR A 14 -4.91 17.27 12.96
N GLY A 15 -6.10 17.87 13.06
CA GLY A 15 -6.28 19.33 13.11
C GLY A 15 -5.84 20.07 11.83
N LEU A 16 -5.40 19.35 10.79
CA LEU A 16 -4.90 19.94 9.55
C LEU A 16 -6.06 20.18 8.58
N SER A 17 -6.10 21.37 7.99
CA SER A 17 -7.03 21.71 6.92
C SER A 17 -6.33 22.57 5.85
N VAL A 18 -6.94 22.66 4.67
CA VAL A 18 -6.53 23.63 3.65
C VAL A 18 -7.50 24.80 3.73
N GLY A 19 -6.97 26.01 3.92
CA GLY A 19 -7.74 27.24 3.96
C GLY A 19 -7.06 28.37 3.20
N PHE A 20 -7.39 29.61 3.58
CA PHE A 20 -6.78 30.82 3.04
C PHE A 20 -6.23 31.68 4.17
N SER A 21 -5.05 32.25 3.96
CA SER A 21 -4.43 33.26 4.83
C SER A 21 -3.98 34.43 3.97
N LYS A 22 -4.46 35.64 4.28
CA LYS A 22 -4.21 36.84 3.47
C LYS A 22 -4.53 36.65 1.98
N GLY A 23 -5.63 35.94 1.68
CA GLY A 23 -6.06 35.65 0.30
C GLY A 23 -5.26 34.56 -0.42
N VAL A 24 -4.21 34.01 0.20
CA VAL A 24 -3.37 32.95 -0.37
C VAL A 24 -3.74 31.60 0.25
N ARG A 25 -3.81 30.57 -0.60
CA ARG A 25 -4.07 29.19 -0.15
C ARG A 25 -2.98 28.74 0.82
N ALA A 26 -3.38 28.31 2.01
CA ALA A 26 -2.47 27.92 3.09
C ALA A 26 -2.87 26.56 3.69
N LEU A 27 -1.88 25.85 4.24
CA LEU A 27 -2.14 24.76 5.17
C LEU A 27 -2.41 25.39 6.54
N CYS A 28 -3.43 24.93 7.24
CA CYS A 28 -3.78 25.39 8.57
C CYS A 28 -3.74 24.22 9.56
N LYS A 29 -3.27 24.48 10.78
CA LYS A 29 -3.41 23.61 11.95
C LYS A 29 -4.31 24.31 12.95
N ASP A 30 -5.44 23.69 13.27
CA ASP A 30 -6.44 24.22 14.22
C ASP A 30 -6.86 25.66 13.86
N GLY A 31 -7.09 25.88 12.56
CA GLY A 31 -7.49 27.17 11.98
C GLY A 31 -6.35 28.18 11.79
N LYS A 32 -5.15 27.93 12.31
CA LYS A 32 -3.99 28.83 12.16
C LYS A 32 -3.12 28.40 10.99
N ALA A 33 -2.75 29.35 10.13
CA ALA A 33 -1.84 29.07 9.03
C ALA A 33 -0.49 28.57 9.54
N VAL A 34 0.03 27.52 8.92
CA VAL A 34 1.35 26.95 9.22
C VAL A 34 2.24 26.99 7.99
N GLU A 35 3.55 27.04 8.22
CA GLU A 35 4.52 26.91 7.14
C GLU A 35 4.41 25.52 6.51
N ALA A 36 4.38 25.49 5.17
CA ALA A 36 4.28 24.25 4.42
C ALA A 36 5.07 24.35 3.12
N ALA A 37 6.11 23.54 3.00
CA ALA A 37 6.82 23.34 1.74
C ALA A 37 5.91 22.63 0.72
N ASP A 38 6.09 22.89 -0.57
CA ASP A 38 5.48 22.06 -1.62
C ASP A 38 6.06 20.63 -1.60
N ARG A 39 5.47 19.74 -2.41
CA ARG A 39 5.85 18.33 -2.42
C ARG A 39 7.31 18.12 -2.87
N GLU A 40 7.76 18.83 -3.89
CA GLU A 40 9.11 18.66 -4.43
C GLU A 40 10.15 19.11 -3.40
N THR A 41 9.95 20.30 -2.83
CA THR A 41 10.80 20.84 -1.78
C THR A 41 10.87 19.90 -0.56
N GLY A 42 9.72 19.39 -0.09
CA GLY A 42 9.68 18.45 1.02
C GLY A 42 10.40 17.12 0.74
N LEU A 43 10.27 16.58 -0.47
CA LEU A 43 10.93 15.33 -0.86
C LEU A 43 12.44 15.48 -1.07
N LYS A 44 12.90 16.61 -1.63
CA LYS A 44 14.33 16.94 -1.71
C LYS A 44 14.96 17.05 -0.32
N GLY A 45 14.31 17.76 0.60
CA GLY A 45 14.75 17.85 1.99
C GLY A 45 14.83 16.48 2.68
N LEU A 46 13.85 15.59 2.42
CA LEU A 46 13.91 14.21 2.91
C LEU A 46 15.08 13.42 2.29
N SER A 47 15.30 13.52 0.98
CA SER A 47 16.44 12.84 0.32
C SER A 47 17.77 13.30 0.90
N GLU A 48 17.97 14.61 1.05
CA GLU A 48 19.18 15.17 1.65
C GLU A 48 19.38 14.70 3.09
N PHE A 49 18.30 14.69 3.90
CA PHE A 49 18.33 14.15 5.25
C PHE A 49 18.79 12.70 5.25
N LEU A 50 18.19 11.84 4.41
CA LEU A 50 18.56 10.42 4.33
C LEU A 50 20.00 10.23 3.84
N LYS A 51 20.45 10.98 2.84
CA LYS A 51 21.85 10.94 2.34
C LYS A 51 22.84 11.32 3.44
N LYS A 52 22.54 12.33 4.26
CA LYS A 52 23.38 12.73 5.41
C LYS A 52 23.46 11.66 6.50
N GLN A 53 22.38 10.90 6.71
CA GLN A 53 22.34 9.82 7.70
C GLN A 53 22.91 8.49 7.19
N SER A 54 22.91 8.28 5.87
CA SER A 54 23.28 6.99 5.27
C SER A 54 24.81 6.88 5.09
N SER A 55 25.48 6.13 5.95
CA SER A 55 26.93 5.84 5.83
C SER A 55 27.23 4.73 4.80
N ASN A 56 26.73 4.85 3.55
CA ASN A 56 26.76 3.79 2.52
C ASN A 56 26.11 2.46 2.91
N LYS A 57 25.33 2.43 4.00
CA LYS A 57 24.61 1.25 4.48
C LYS A 57 23.17 1.26 3.98
N PRO A 58 22.53 0.08 3.85
CA PRO A 58 21.09 0.01 3.69
C PRO A 58 20.36 0.78 4.79
N THR A 59 19.39 1.61 4.40
CA THR A 59 18.58 2.42 5.31
C THR A 59 17.19 1.80 5.43
N LEU A 60 16.79 1.43 6.65
CA LEU A 60 15.46 0.89 6.93
C LEU A 60 14.57 2.00 7.52
N LEU A 61 13.60 2.46 6.75
CA LEU A 61 12.55 3.35 7.21
C LEU A 61 11.46 2.54 7.90
N VAL A 62 11.18 2.83 9.16
CA VAL A 62 10.21 2.08 9.96
C VAL A 62 8.99 2.94 10.22
N ALA A 63 7.81 2.40 9.92
CA ALA A 63 6.53 2.99 10.27
C ALA A 63 5.59 1.92 10.85
N HIS A 64 4.62 2.36 11.64
CA HIS A 64 3.62 1.47 12.22
C HIS A 64 2.44 1.31 11.24
N ASN A 65 2.23 0.09 10.71
CA ASN A 65 1.37 -0.15 9.53
C ASN A 65 1.93 0.46 8.23
N GLY A 66 3.26 0.65 8.18
CA GLY A 66 3.95 1.35 7.11
C GLY A 66 3.78 0.73 5.73
N GLN A 67 3.76 -0.60 5.61
CA GLN A 67 3.63 -1.25 4.30
C GLN A 67 2.27 -1.02 3.66
N SER A 68 1.23 -0.89 4.47
CA SER A 68 -0.14 -0.67 3.99
C SER A 68 -0.48 0.82 3.89
N PHE A 69 0.27 1.69 4.57
CA PHE A 69 -0.06 3.11 4.67
C PHE A 69 1.03 4.06 4.18
N ASP A 70 2.11 4.23 4.93
CA ASP A 70 3.13 5.27 4.72
C ASP A 70 3.98 5.02 3.48
N ALA A 71 4.55 3.81 3.35
CA ALA A 71 5.45 3.45 2.27
C ALA A 71 4.79 3.60 0.87
N PRO A 72 3.58 3.04 0.59
CA PRO A 72 2.97 3.21 -0.72
C PRO A 72 2.64 4.68 -1.03
N ARG A 73 2.30 5.50 -0.02
CA ARG A 73 2.04 6.95 -0.19
C ARG A 73 3.32 7.73 -0.45
N LEU A 74 4.39 7.44 0.28
CA LEU A 74 5.68 8.11 0.10
C LEU A 74 6.22 7.82 -1.30
N VAL A 75 6.26 6.55 -1.69
CA VAL A 75 6.72 6.15 -3.04
C VAL A 75 5.87 6.78 -4.14
N ALA A 76 4.53 6.80 -3.99
CA ALA A 76 3.66 7.50 -4.95
C ALA A 76 3.98 8.98 -5.08
N ASN A 77 4.31 9.66 -3.98
CA ASN A 77 4.68 11.07 -4.00
C ASN A 77 6.07 11.30 -4.61
N ILE A 78 7.02 10.39 -4.39
CA ILE A 78 8.34 10.42 -5.04
C ILE A 78 8.20 10.30 -6.56
N GLU A 79 7.47 9.31 -7.04
CA GLU A 79 7.22 9.12 -8.48
C GLU A 79 6.51 10.33 -9.09
N ALA A 80 5.47 10.83 -8.44
CA ALA A 80 4.70 11.97 -8.92
C ALA A 80 5.44 13.31 -8.80
N GLY A 81 6.48 13.38 -7.96
CA GLY A 81 7.36 14.53 -7.78
C GLY A 81 8.54 14.55 -8.75
N GLN A 82 8.70 13.53 -9.61
CA GLN A 82 9.82 13.39 -10.55
C GLN A 82 11.21 13.46 -9.89
N VAL A 83 11.28 13.11 -8.59
CA VAL A 83 12.53 13.05 -7.81
C VAL A 83 12.98 11.61 -7.57
N THR A 84 12.51 10.66 -8.37
CA THR A 84 12.85 9.24 -8.21
C THR A 84 14.36 9.01 -8.23
N ASP A 85 15.09 9.75 -9.06
CA ASP A 85 16.56 9.63 -9.16
C ASP A 85 17.28 10.05 -7.87
N GLU A 86 16.66 10.92 -7.06
CA GLU A 86 17.18 11.30 -5.74
C GLU A 86 17.09 10.17 -4.71
N PHE A 87 16.27 9.14 -4.99
CA PHE A 87 16.01 7.99 -4.12
C PHE A 87 16.45 6.66 -4.75
N SER A 88 16.73 6.62 -6.07
CA SER A 88 17.06 5.38 -6.80
C SER A 88 18.41 4.80 -6.39
N ASN A 89 19.37 5.65 -6.06
CA ASN A 89 20.68 5.26 -5.52
C ASN A 89 20.65 5.02 -4.00
N ALA A 90 19.56 5.37 -3.33
CA ALA A 90 19.43 5.18 -1.90
C ALA A 90 18.97 3.74 -1.65
N ASN A 91 19.80 2.97 -0.95
CA ASN A 91 19.52 1.59 -0.58
C ASN A 91 18.43 1.52 0.52
N ILE A 92 17.21 1.94 0.17
CA ILE A 92 16.10 2.19 1.09
C ILE A 92 15.16 0.97 1.14
N PHE A 93 14.88 0.55 2.35
CA PHE A 93 13.89 -0.46 2.70
C PHE A 93 12.83 0.13 3.61
N PHE A 94 11.65 -0.48 3.60
CA PHE A 94 10.51 -0.13 4.45
C PHE A 94 10.18 -1.30 5.39
N GLY A 95 10.21 -1.04 6.70
CA GLY A 95 9.82 -1.98 7.75
C GLY A 95 8.48 -1.61 8.39
N ASP A 96 7.75 -2.63 8.84
CA ASP A 96 6.42 -2.49 9.43
C ASP A 96 6.38 -2.98 10.88
N SER A 97 6.27 -2.04 11.82
CA SER A 97 6.23 -2.38 13.24
C SER A 97 4.92 -2.99 13.69
N LEU A 98 3.82 -2.86 12.95
CA LEU A 98 2.55 -3.52 13.28
C LEU A 98 2.65 -5.02 12.99
N ILE A 99 3.23 -5.40 11.85
CA ILE A 99 3.46 -6.81 11.51
C ILE A 99 4.41 -7.46 12.53
N ALA A 100 5.49 -6.76 12.89
CA ALA A 100 6.42 -7.21 13.91
C ALA A 100 5.76 -7.37 15.29
N SER A 101 4.94 -6.39 15.69
CA SER A 101 4.22 -6.40 16.97
C SER A 101 3.22 -7.56 17.07
N ARG A 102 2.53 -7.92 15.98
CA ARG A 102 1.66 -9.12 15.94
C ARG A 102 2.43 -10.40 16.28
N LYS A 103 3.66 -10.53 15.75
CA LYS A 103 4.52 -11.69 16.02
C LYS A 103 5.03 -11.69 17.46
N MET A 104 5.51 -10.54 17.94
CA MET A 104 6.10 -10.41 19.28
C MET A 104 5.08 -10.62 20.40
N PHE A 105 3.95 -9.91 20.35
CA PHE A 105 2.96 -9.92 21.44
C PHE A 105 1.92 -11.04 21.30
N LYS A 106 1.96 -11.82 20.20
CA LYS A 106 1.07 -12.96 19.93
C LYS A 106 -0.42 -12.68 20.14
N ARG A 107 -0.85 -11.44 19.88
CA ARG A 107 -2.24 -10.97 20.06
C ARG A 107 -2.75 -10.31 18.79
N LYS A 108 -4.07 -10.32 18.60
CA LYS A 108 -4.73 -9.70 17.43
C LYS A 108 -5.27 -8.30 17.70
N GLN A 109 -5.53 -7.97 18.96
CA GLN A 109 -6.16 -6.71 19.37
C GLN A 109 -5.19 -5.81 20.14
N ARG A 110 -5.57 -4.53 20.27
CA ARG A 110 -4.82 -3.48 20.99
C ARG A 110 -3.40 -3.27 20.45
N LEU A 111 -3.23 -3.37 19.15
CA LEU A 111 -1.93 -3.24 18.48
C LEU A 111 -1.77 -1.90 17.77
N LYS A 112 -2.63 -0.91 18.02
CA LYS A 112 -2.36 0.44 17.54
C LYS A 112 -1.10 0.95 18.24
N LEU A 113 -0.41 1.91 17.64
CA LEU A 113 0.78 2.51 18.25
C LEU A 113 0.46 3.08 19.64
N SER A 114 -0.67 3.77 19.79
CA SER A 114 -1.17 4.27 21.08
C SER A 114 -1.37 3.17 22.12
N ASP A 115 -1.96 2.04 21.73
CA ASP A 115 -2.18 0.91 22.62
C ASP A 115 -0.84 0.30 23.09
N ILE A 116 0.09 0.08 22.16
CA ILE A 116 1.40 -0.50 22.46
C ILE A 116 2.21 0.46 23.34
N TYR A 117 2.19 1.76 23.03
CA TYR A 117 2.87 2.78 23.80
C TYR A 117 2.31 2.84 25.23
N HIS A 118 0.99 2.91 25.37
CA HIS A 118 0.35 2.91 26.69
C HIS A 118 0.62 1.63 27.47
N ASP A 119 0.54 0.46 26.84
CA ASP A 119 0.87 -0.82 27.49
C ASP A 119 2.32 -0.84 28.01
N THR A 120 3.24 -0.24 27.24
CA THR A 120 4.69 -0.24 27.50
C THR A 120 5.10 0.80 28.56
N PHE A 121 4.53 2.01 28.53
CA PHE A 121 4.98 3.15 29.33
C PHE A 121 3.94 3.66 30.33
N LYS A 122 2.70 3.17 30.28
CA LYS A 122 1.55 3.67 31.07
C LYS A 122 1.29 5.17 30.89
N GLN A 123 1.57 5.66 29.68
CA GLN A 123 1.43 7.04 29.28
C GLN A 123 0.68 7.13 27.96
N GLU A 124 0.09 8.30 27.71
CA GLU A 124 -0.45 8.67 26.41
C GLU A 124 0.52 9.63 25.71
N PHE A 125 0.41 9.73 24.40
CA PHE A 125 1.15 10.70 23.61
C PHE A 125 0.19 11.38 22.62
N ASN A 126 0.62 12.50 22.06
CA ASN A 126 -0.18 13.25 21.08
C ASN A 126 -0.22 12.52 19.73
N ALA A 127 -1.07 11.50 19.63
CA ALA A 127 -1.27 10.75 18.39
C ALA A 127 -1.82 11.65 17.27
N HIS A 128 -1.50 11.30 16.02
CA HIS A 128 -1.87 12.06 14.82
C HIS A 128 -1.08 13.36 14.61
N ASP A 129 -0.01 13.56 15.39
CA ASP A 129 1.12 14.40 15.02
C ASP A 129 2.26 13.50 14.50
N ALA A 130 2.73 13.76 13.27
CA ALA A 130 3.69 12.87 12.61
C ALA A 130 5.03 12.75 13.37
N LEU A 131 5.49 13.83 14.02
CA LEU A 131 6.73 13.81 14.78
C LEU A 131 6.55 13.04 16.10
N GLU A 132 5.45 13.27 16.80
CA GLU A 132 5.14 12.56 18.04
C GLU A 132 4.87 11.07 17.78
N ASP A 133 4.20 10.71 16.69
CA ASP A 133 4.05 9.32 16.24
C ASP A 133 5.43 8.66 15.99
N CYS A 134 6.38 9.38 15.37
CA CYS A 134 7.73 8.88 15.15
C CYS A 134 8.51 8.69 16.47
N LYS A 135 8.42 9.65 17.40
CA LYS A 135 9.06 9.55 18.72
C LYS A 135 8.48 8.41 19.55
N ALA A 136 7.15 8.25 19.55
CA ALA A 136 6.48 7.16 20.24
C ALA A 136 6.91 5.80 19.68
N LEU A 137 6.98 5.66 18.34
CA LEU A 137 7.46 4.46 17.69
C LEU A 137 8.93 4.17 18.03
N GLN A 138 9.80 5.19 17.99
CA GLN A 138 11.20 5.05 18.38
C GLN A 138 11.33 4.57 19.83
N ALA A 139 10.59 5.18 20.76
CA ALA A 139 10.59 4.79 22.17
C ALA A 139 10.18 3.32 22.37
N VAL A 140 9.11 2.87 21.69
CA VAL A 140 8.67 1.47 21.71
C VAL A 140 9.77 0.53 21.18
N LEU A 141 10.39 0.86 20.04
CA LEU A 141 11.47 0.05 19.46
C LEU A 141 12.70 -0.02 20.37
N CYS A 142 13.05 1.08 21.05
CA CYS A 142 14.15 1.12 22.00
C CYS A 142 13.83 0.30 23.25
N LYS A 143 12.62 0.42 23.80
CA LYS A 143 12.20 -0.28 25.03
C LYS A 143 12.12 -1.79 24.87
N HIS A 144 11.63 -2.27 23.73
CA HIS A 144 11.55 -3.70 23.41
C HIS A 144 12.85 -4.27 22.81
N GLY A 145 13.78 -3.39 22.41
CA GLY A 145 15.15 -3.76 22.01
C GLY A 145 15.24 -4.65 20.77
N LYS A 146 16.35 -5.41 20.69
CA LYS A 146 16.68 -6.29 19.55
C LYS A 146 15.53 -7.21 19.12
N PRO A 147 14.78 -7.88 20.03
CA PRO A 147 13.70 -8.78 19.61
C PRO A 147 12.67 -8.13 18.67
N LEU A 148 12.22 -6.91 18.98
CA LEU A 148 11.26 -6.21 18.13
C LEU A 148 11.93 -5.66 16.87
N GLN A 149 13.13 -5.11 16.99
CA GLN A 149 13.87 -4.51 15.88
C GLN A 149 14.22 -5.55 14.79
N GLU A 150 14.59 -6.76 15.19
CA GLU A 150 14.85 -7.88 14.27
C GLU A 150 13.56 -8.33 13.57
N LEU A 151 12.44 -8.44 14.31
CA LEU A 151 11.14 -8.75 13.71
C LEU A 151 10.69 -7.67 12.72
N VAL A 152 10.97 -6.40 12.99
CA VAL A 152 10.74 -5.30 12.03
C VAL A 152 11.62 -5.46 10.80
N SER A 153 12.90 -5.77 10.98
CA SER A 153 13.86 -5.94 9.87
C SER A 153 13.45 -7.09 8.94
N GLN A 154 12.87 -8.17 9.49
CA GLN A 154 12.30 -9.28 8.70
C GLN A 154 11.09 -8.89 7.84
N THR A 155 10.50 -7.71 8.06
CA THR A 155 9.42 -7.17 7.23
C THR A 155 9.95 -6.24 6.13
N ALA A 156 11.27 -6.07 5.99
CA ALA A 156 11.83 -5.13 5.03
C ALA A 156 11.35 -5.41 3.60
N THR A 157 10.74 -4.39 2.98
CA THR A 157 10.41 -4.36 1.55
C THR A 157 11.23 -3.29 0.84
N PRO A 158 11.87 -3.57 -0.30
CA PRO A 158 12.65 -2.58 -1.03
C PRO A 158 11.75 -1.51 -1.65
N PHE A 159 12.29 -0.32 -1.90
CA PHE A 159 11.58 0.77 -2.61
C PHE A 159 10.90 0.29 -3.91
N SER A 160 11.59 -0.52 -4.72
CA SER A 160 11.11 -1.06 -5.99
C SER A 160 9.89 -1.99 -5.88
N HIS A 161 9.55 -2.46 -4.67
CA HIS A 161 8.37 -3.28 -4.42
C HIS A 161 7.07 -2.52 -4.70
N TYR A 162 6.99 -1.24 -4.33
CA TYR A 162 5.73 -0.48 -4.37
C TYR A 162 5.31 -0.06 -5.79
N PRO A 163 6.20 0.44 -6.67
CA PRO A 163 5.87 0.71 -8.06
C PRO A 163 5.42 -0.56 -8.80
N SER A 164 6.15 -1.66 -8.60
CA SER A 164 5.84 -2.95 -9.21
C SER A 164 4.47 -3.48 -8.77
N THR A 165 4.18 -3.40 -7.46
CA THR A 165 2.90 -3.83 -6.90
C THR A 165 1.74 -2.97 -7.42
N ARG A 166 1.93 -1.64 -7.52
CA ARG A 166 0.90 -0.75 -8.07
C ARG A 166 0.60 -1.05 -9.54
N LYS A 167 1.63 -1.17 -10.38
CA LYS A 167 1.48 -1.55 -11.80
C LYS A 167 0.76 -2.90 -11.95
N TYR A 168 1.09 -3.87 -11.11
CA TYR A 168 0.41 -5.16 -11.09
C TYR A 168 -1.08 -5.00 -10.72
N GLN A 169 -1.40 -4.20 -9.69
CA GLN A 169 -2.79 -3.94 -9.28
C GLN A 169 -3.58 -3.17 -10.34
N GLU A 170 -2.99 -2.19 -11.02
CA GLU A 170 -3.58 -1.46 -12.14
C GLU A 170 -3.89 -2.40 -13.30
N ARG A 171 -2.94 -3.26 -13.68
CA ARG A 171 -3.15 -4.32 -14.68
C ARG A 171 -4.28 -5.25 -14.26
N LEU A 172 -4.29 -5.71 -13.01
CA LEU A 172 -5.37 -6.57 -12.50
C LEU A 172 -6.73 -5.88 -12.60
N ARG A 173 -6.84 -4.60 -12.21
CA ARG A 173 -8.08 -3.83 -12.34
C ARG A 173 -8.52 -3.74 -13.79
N SER A 174 -7.63 -3.32 -14.68
CA SER A 174 -7.91 -3.24 -16.12
C SER A 174 -8.42 -4.57 -16.68
N VAL A 175 -7.80 -5.70 -16.30
CA VAL A 175 -8.29 -7.03 -16.72
C VAL A 175 -9.68 -7.33 -16.15
N LYS A 176 -9.91 -7.04 -14.86
CA LYS A 176 -11.23 -7.26 -14.22
C LYS A 176 -12.31 -6.38 -14.84
N ASP A 177 -11.99 -5.15 -15.22
CA ASP A 177 -12.93 -4.21 -15.84
C ASP A 177 -13.46 -4.74 -17.17
N THR A 178 -12.67 -5.57 -17.90
CA THR A 178 -13.14 -6.24 -19.11
C THR A 178 -14.29 -7.24 -18.86
N TYR A 179 -14.55 -7.61 -17.61
CA TYR A 179 -15.68 -8.47 -17.22
C TYR A 179 -16.89 -7.68 -16.70
N THR A 180 -16.84 -6.34 -16.67
CA THR A 180 -17.97 -5.51 -16.25
C THR A 180 -19.16 -5.74 -17.17
N GLY A 181 -20.35 -6.02 -16.61
CA GLY A 181 -21.55 -6.37 -17.39
C GLY A 181 -21.60 -7.84 -17.87
N HIS A 182 -20.52 -8.60 -17.70
CA HIS A 182 -20.46 -10.02 -18.01
C HIS A 182 -20.70 -10.82 -16.71
N LEU A 183 -21.91 -11.39 -16.56
CA LEU A 183 -22.32 -12.11 -15.34
C LEU A 183 -21.47 -13.38 -15.09
N THR A 184 -20.47 -13.27 -14.21
CA THR A 184 -19.74 -14.39 -13.59
C THR A 184 -19.34 -14.03 -12.16
N SER A 185 -19.02 -15.03 -11.33
CA SER A 185 -18.65 -14.79 -9.94
C SER A 185 -17.35 -13.99 -9.80
N THR A 186 -17.27 -13.16 -8.76
CA THR A 186 -16.04 -12.41 -8.40
C THR A 186 -14.83 -13.34 -8.22
N ARG A 187 -15.06 -14.58 -7.78
CA ARG A 187 -14.02 -15.62 -7.64
C ARG A 187 -13.39 -15.98 -9.00
N VAL A 188 -14.22 -16.21 -10.02
CA VAL A 188 -13.76 -16.51 -11.39
C VAL A 188 -13.02 -15.32 -11.97
N ILE A 189 -13.59 -14.11 -11.86
CA ILE A 189 -12.96 -12.86 -12.32
C ILE A 189 -11.59 -12.65 -11.66
N ASN A 190 -11.47 -12.91 -10.36
CA ASN A 190 -10.18 -12.80 -9.66
C ASN A 190 -9.16 -13.82 -10.18
N ARG A 191 -9.56 -15.07 -10.46
CA ARG A 191 -8.65 -16.08 -11.02
C ARG A 191 -8.22 -15.74 -12.45
N LEU A 192 -9.14 -15.32 -13.31
CA LEU A 192 -8.84 -14.87 -14.67
C LEU A 192 -7.94 -13.63 -14.66
N GLY A 193 -8.24 -12.66 -13.79
CA GLY A 193 -7.42 -11.48 -13.54
C GLY A 193 -5.98 -11.83 -13.17
N ASN A 194 -5.81 -12.75 -12.22
CA ASN A 194 -4.48 -13.20 -11.78
C ASN A 194 -3.68 -13.91 -12.88
N LEU A 195 -4.37 -14.52 -13.87
CA LEU A 195 -3.76 -15.11 -15.06
C LEU A 195 -3.53 -14.08 -16.18
N GLY A 196 -4.00 -12.84 -16.02
CA GLY A 196 -3.94 -11.80 -17.06
C GLY A 196 -4.89 -12.05 -18.23
N VAL A 197 -5.95 -12.84 -18.04
CA VAL A 197 -6.90 -13.22 -19.09
C VAL A 197 -8.03 -12.19 -19.14
N THR A 198 -8.07 -11.39 -20.20
CA THR A 198 -9.17 -10.46 -20.47
C THR A 198 -10.39 -11.19 -21.04
N PHE A 199 -11.57 -10.56 -20.97
CA PHE A 199 -12.77 -11.11 -21.60
C PHE A 199 -12.61 -11.29 -23.12
N THR A 200 -11.93 -10.35 -23.79
CA THR A 200 -11.63 -10.47 -25.23
C THR A 200 -10.80 -11.71 -25.53
N LEU A 201 -9.70 -11.93 -24.79
CA LEU A 201 -8.87 -13.13 -24.95
C LEU A 201 -9.68 -14.41 -24.70
N LEU A 202 -10.57 -14.37 -23.71
CA LEU A 202 -11.43 -15.51 -23.39
C LEU A 202 -12.40 -15.83 -24.55
N ARG A 203 -12.97 -14.82 -25.20
CA ARG A 203 -13.80 -14.96 -26.40
C ARG A 203 -12.97 -15.44 -27.61
N ASP A 204 -11.75 -14.95 -27.78
CA ASP A 204 -10.87 -15.35 -28.87
C ASP A 204 -10.47 -16.83 -28.76
N ILE A 205 -10.23 -17.33 -27.54
CA ILE A 205 -10.00 -18.75 -27.27
C ILE A 205 -11.23 -19.58 -27.70
N TYR A 206 -12.44 -19.13 -27.37
CA TYR A 206 -13.67 -19.82 -27.77
C TYR A 206 -13.82 -19.85 -29.29
N ASN A 207 -13.67 -18.70 -29.95
CA ASN A 207 -13.84 -18.56 -31.39
C ASN A 207 -12.80 -19.34 -32.19
N SER A 208 -11.54 -19.35 -31.74
CA SER A 208 -10.42 -19.94 -32.48
C SER A 208 -10.24 -21.43 -32.20
N CYS A 209 -10.52 -21.88 -30.97
CA CYS A 209 -10.23 -23.25 -30.54
C CYS A 209 -11.49 -24.07 -30.19
N GLY A 210 -12.66 -23.44 -30.22
CA GLY A 210 -13.94 -24.07 -29.94
C GLY A 210 -14.21 -24.37 -28.47
N ARG A 211 -15.43 -24.87 -28.22
CA ARG A 211 -15.98 -25.10 -26.87
C ARG A 211 -15.14 -26.04 -26.01
N GLN A 212 -14.58 -27.11 -26.58
CA GLN A 212 -13.85 -28.11 -25.80
C GLN A 212 -12.51 -27.56 -25.27
N ALA A 213 -11.78 -26.83 -26.11
CA ALA A 213 -10.55 -26.16 -25.72
C ALA A 213 -10.81 -25.08 -24.66
N PHE A 214 -11.92 -24.35 -24.80
CA PHE A 214 -12.37 -23.37 -23.82
C PHE A 214 -12.62 -23.97 -22.43
N ILE A 215 -13.38 -25.06 -22.36
CA ILE A 215 -13.66 -25.75 -21.09
C ILE A 215 -12.35 -26.30 -20.49
N SER A 216 -11.51 -26.93 -21.32
CA SER A 216 -10.20 -27.43 -20.89
C SER A 216 -9.30 -26.30 -20.35
N PHE A 217 -9.35 -25.11 -20.94
CA PHE A 217 -8.62 -23.95 -20.43
C PHE A 217 -9.09 -23.55 -19.03
N LEU A 218 -10.40 -23.45 -18.79
CA LEU A 218 -10.96 -22.98 -17.51
C LEU A 218 -10.88 -24.03 -16.40
N ALA A 219 -11.26 -25.28 -16.71
CA ALA A 219 -11.36 -26.38 -15.75
C ALA A 219 -10.07 -27.20 -15.63
N GLY A 220 -9.13 -27.02 -16.57
CA GLY A 220 -7.86 -27.72 -16.57
C GLY A 220 -7.06 -27.48 -15.29
N LYS A 221 -6.30 -28.50 -14.86
CA LYS A 221 -5.47 -28.40 -13.66
C LYS A 221 -4.09 -27.86 -14.01
N CYS A 222 -3.57 -26.96 -13.19
CA CYS A 222 -2.18 -26.54 -13.19
C CYS A 222 -1.62 -26.78 -11.78
N ARG A 223 -0.54 -27.57 -11.68
CA ARG A 223 0.06 -27.98 -10.39
C ARG A 223 -0.96 -28.57 -9.41
N GLY A 224 -1.82 -29.45 -9.92
CA GLY A 224 -2.86 -30.14 -9.13
C GLY A 224 -4.08 -29.29 -8.76
N ARG A 225 -4.11 -27.98 -9.08
CA ARG A 225 -5.24 -27.10 -8.79
C ARG A 225 -5.97 -26.69 -10.06
N VAL A 226 -7.28 -26.59 -9.98
CA VAL A 226 -8.13 -26.08 -11.07
C VAL A 226 -7.69 -24.65 -11.44
N ARG A 227 -7.48 -24.40 -12.74
CA ARG A 227 -6.95 -23.13 -13.25
C ARG A 227 -7.89 -21.96 -12.95
N VAL A 228 -9.16 -22.09 -13.32
CA VAL A 228 -10.18 -21.05 -13.10
C VAL A 228 -11.37 -21.60 -12.35
N THR A 229 -12.10 -22.55 -12.93
CA THR A 229 -13.27 -23.17 -12.29
C THR A 229 -13.62 -24.49 -12.97
N ASP A 230 -14.00 -25.47 -12.17
CA ASP A 230 -14.58 -26.76 -12.57
C ASP A 230 -16.07 -26.84 -12.22
N ASP A 231 -16.62 -25.78 -11.59
CA ASP A 231 -18.05 -25.64 -11.35
C ASP A 231 -18.81 -25.50 -12.68
N ILE A 232 -19.71 -26.46 -12.93
CA ILE A 232 -20.49 -26.53 -14.17
C ILE A 232 -21.38 -25.29 -14.34
N GLY A 233 -21.94 -24.76 -13.26
CA GLY A 233 -22.80 -23.58 -13.28
C GLY A 233 -22.05 -22.33 -13.77
N GLU A 234 -20.87 -22.08 -13.22
CA GLU A 234 -20.00 -21.00 -13.64
C GLU A 234 -19.50 -21.20 -15.08
N LEU A 235 -19.10 -22.41 -15.47
CA LEU A 235 -18.69 -22.71 -16.86
C LEU A 235 -19.82 -22.41 -17.85
N CYS A 236 -21.07 -22.81 -17.55
CA CYS A 236 -22.23 -22.52 -18.37
C CYS A 236 -22.52 -21.01 -18.48
N LYS A 237 -22.39 -20.26 -17.39
CA LYS A 237 -22.58 -18.80 -17.40
C LYS A 237 -21.56 -18.11 -18.31
N ILE A 238 -20.30 -18.50 -18.22
CA ILE A 238 -19.22 -17.92 -19.03
C ILE A 238 -19.41 -18.29 -20.49
N LEU A 239 -19.69 -19.57 -20.79
CA LEU A 239 -19.93 -20.06 -22.15
C LEU A 239 -21.02 -19.27 -22.88
N LYS A 240 -22.16 -19.02 -22.22
CA LYS A 240 -23.27 -18.23 -22.77
C LYS A 240 -22.90 -16.78 -23.13
N ARG A 241 -21.80 -16.26 -22.61
CA ARG A 241 -21.36 -14.88 -22.85
C ARG A 241 -20.27 -14.77 -23.91
N VAL A 242 -19.52 -15.85 -24.13
CA VAL A 242 -18.46 -15.90 -25.16
C VAL A 242 -18.93 -16.51 -26.47
N SER A 243 -20.03 -17.26 -26.45
CA SER A 243 -20.71 -17.83 -27.62
C SER A 243 -21.47 -16.80 -28.44
#